data_AF-A0A0G9GXX3-F1
#
_entry.id   AF-A0A0G9GXX3-F1
#
_cell.length_a   1.000
_cell.length_b   1.000
_cell.length_c   1.000
_cell.angle_alpha   90.00
_cell.angle_beta   90.00
_cell.angle_gamma   90.00
#
_symmetry.space_group_name_H-M   'P 1'
#
loop_
_entity.id
_entity.type
_entity.pdbx_description
1 polymer ?
#
loop_
_entity_poly.entity_id
_entity_poly.type
_entity_poly.pdbx_seq_one_letter_code
_entity_poly.pdbx_strand_id
1 'polypeptide(L)'
;MDNATHTVVLQLSERMLAAAREGDWNAVATLESERSDEIARLPMTESQSLPVLKTLLAHTEEVRELARQQRDRLDDDLGQHQHRHRALSAYLRAGVE
;
A
#
# COMPACT_ATOMS: atom_id res chain seq x y z
N MET A 1 -16.19 -19.34 -17.95
CA MET A 1 -16.12 -19.65 -16.49
C MET A 1 -15.54 -18.44 -15.76
N ASP A 2 -15.86 -17.22 -16.23
CA ASP A 2 -14.96 -16.06 -16.15
C ASP A 2 -15.43 -15.03 -15.11
N ASN A 3 -16.70 -15.13 -14.73
CA ASN A 3 -17.31 -14.26 -13.72
C ASN A 3 -16.80 -14.56 -12.29
N ALA A 4 -16.47 -15.84 -12.03
CA ALA A 4 -15.93 -16.27 -10.74
C ALA A 4 -14.52 -15.69 -10.51
N THR A 5 -13.65 -15.76 -11.52
CA THR A 5 -12.28 -15.25 -11.43
C THR A 5 -12.24 -13.73 -11.30
N HIS A 6 -13.10 -13.00 -12.05
CA HIS A 6 -13.24 -11.55 -11.86
C HIS A 6 -13.69 -11.16 -10.44
N THR A 7 -14.60 -11.94 -9.85
CA THR A 7 -15.08 -11.72 -8.48
C THR A 7 -13.95 -11.91 -7.47
N VAL A 8 -13.11 -12.94 -7.64
CA VAL A 8 -11.96 -13.22 -6.76
C VAL A 8 -10.96 -12.06 -6.78
N VAL A 9 -10.60 -11.55 -7.96
CA VAL A 9 -9.62 -10.45 -8.09
C VAL A 9 -10.15 -9.14 -7.48
N LEU A 10 -11.46 -8.88 -7.59
CA LEU A 10 -12.09 -7.73 -6.94
C LEU A 10 -12.09 -7.88 -5.41
N GLN A 11 -12.45 -9.04 -4.88
CA GLN A 11 -12.40 -9.32 -3.44
C GLN A 11 -10.99 -9.18 -2.86
N LEU A 12 -9.97 -9.67 -3.57
CA LEU A 12 -8.57 -9.49 -3.17
C LEU A 12 -8.19 -8.00 -3.14
N SER A 13 -8.65 -7.22 -4.12
CA SER A 13 -8.38 -5.78 -4.17
C SER A 13 -9.08 -4.99 -3.05
N GLU A 14 -10.32 -5.35 -2.70
CA GLU A 14 -11.03 -4.76 -1.56
C GLU A 14 -10.34 -5.07 -0.24
N ARG A 15 -9.90 -6.32 -0.03
CA ARG A 15 -9.13 -6.72 1.16
C ARG A 15 -7.80 -5.98 1.24
N MET A 16 -7.12 -5.81 0.12
CA MET A 16 -5.87 -5.06 0.05
C MET A 16 -6.08 -3.58 0.40
N LEU A 17 -7.20 -2.99 -0.04
CA LEU A 17 -7.57 -1.62 0.32
C LEU A 17 -7.89 -1.48 1.81
N ALA A 18 -8.60 -2.45 2.40
CA ALA A 18 -8.86 -2.47 3.84
C ALA A 18 -7.55 -2.55 4.64
N ALA A 19 -6.64 -3.46 4.27
CA ALA A 19 -5.32 -3.58 4.91
C ALA A 19 -4.49 -2.28 4.80
N ALA A 20 -4.52 -1.63 3.64
CA ALA A 20 -3.84 -0.34 3.44
C ALA A 20 -4.43 0.78 4.32
N ARG A 21 -5.76 0.81 4.50
CA ARG A 21 -6.44 1.77 5.40
C ARG A 21 -6.09 1.53 6.87
N GLU A 22 -5.91 0.27 7.26
CA GLU A 22 -5.46 -0.12 8.60
C GLU A 22 -3.95 0.04 8.80
N GLY A 23 -3.18 0.27 7.73
CA GLY A 23 -1.72 0.41 7.76
C GLY A 23 -0.97 -0.91 7.86
N ASP A 24 -1.63 -2.05 7.62
CA ASP A 24 -1.00 -3.37 7.61
C ASP A 24 -0.32 -3.64 6.26
N TRP A 25 0.87 -3.05 6.08
CA TRP A 25 1.63 -3.16 4.84
C TRP A 25 2.14 -4.57 4.53
N ASN A 26 2.29 -5.43 5.55
CA ASN A 26 2.64 -6.83 5.34
C ASN A 26 1.46 -7.58 4.72
N ALA A 27 0.25 -7.39 5.23
CA ALA A 27 -0.95 -7.95 4.62
C ALA A 27 -1.18 -7.42 3.20
N VAL A 28 -0.90 -6.14 2.94
CA VAL A 28 -0.97 -5.57 1.59
C VAL A 28 -0.02 -6.30 0.63
N ALA A 29 1.23 -6.59 1.04
CA ALA A 29 2.19 -7.30 0.20
C ALA A 29 1.78 -8.76 -0.09
N THR A 30 1.25 -9.47 0.91
CA THR A 30 0.74 -10.84 0.72
C THR A 30 -0.45 -10.86 -0.24
N LEU A 31 -1.41 -9.96 -0.05
CA LEU A 31 -2.60 -9.85 -0.90
C LEU A 31 -2.27 -9.42 -2.33
N GLU A 32 -1.24 -8.60 -2.52
CA GLU A 32 -0.74 -8.21 -3.84
C GLU A 32 -0.20 -9.42 -4.61
N SER A 33 0.59 -10.28 -3.96
CA SER A 33 1.11 -11.50 -4.57
C SER A 33 -0.03 -12.44 -5.00
N GLU A 34 -1.02 -12.67 -4.13
CA GLU A 34 -2.20 -13.49 -4.43
C GLU A 34 -3.01 -12.91 -5.60
N ARG A 35 -3.19 -11.58 -5.62
CA ARG A 35 -3.92 -10.88 -6.68
C ARG A 35 -3.19 -10.98 -8.02
N SER A 36 -1.86 -10.86 -8.02
CA SER A 36 -1.03 -10.94 -9.23
C SER A 36 -1.11 -12.33 -9.88
N ASP A 37 -1.12 -13.39 -9.07
CA ASP A 37 -1.30 -14.77 -9.56
C ASP A 37 -2.67 -14.97 -10.21
N GLU A 38 -3.74 -14.41 -9.62
CA GLU A 38 -5.09 -14.50 -10.18
C GLU A 38 -5.28 -13.64 -11.43
N ILE A 39 -4.65 -12.46 -11.50
CA ILE A 39 -4.64 -11.64 -12.72
C ILE A 39 -3.93 -12.36 -13.86
N ALA A 40 -2.81 -13.05 -13.60
CA ALA A 40 -2.09 -13.81 -14.61
C ALA A 40 -2.91 -14.97 -15.20
N ARG A 41 -3.91 -15.46 -14.46
CA ARG A 41 -4.84 -16.52 -14.89
C ARG A 41 -6.06 -15.99 -15.65
N LEU A 42 -6.27 -14.67 -15.72
CA LEU A 42 -7.42 -14.10 -16.42
C LEU A 42 -7.27 -14.22 -17.94
N PRO A 43 -8.30 -14.72 -18.66
CA PRO A 43 -8.32 -14.66 -20.11
C PRO A 43 -8.51 -13.19 -20.57
N MET A 44 -7.42 -12.52 -20.94
CA MET A 44 -7.39 -11.11 -21.35
C MET A 44 -8.08 -10.80 -22.70
N THR A 45 -8.72 -11.79 -23.32
CA THR A 45 -9.25 -11.70 -24.69
C THR A 45 -10.70 -11.20 -24.78
N GLU A 46 -11.43 -11.03 -23.67
CA GLU A 46 -12.83 -10.60 -23.72
C GLU A 46 -13.04 -9.13 -23.37
N SER A 47 -13.74 -8.39 -24.24
CA SER A 47 -14.16 -7.00 -24.02
C SER A 47 -15.01 -6.79 -22.74
N GLN A 48 -15.55 -7.87 -22.18
CA GLN A 48 -16.31 -7.89 -20.92
C GLN A 48 -15.43 -7.63 -19.68
N SER A 49 -14.10 -7.72 -19.81
CA SER A 49 -13.13 -7.49 -18.71
C SER A 49 -12.80 -6.01 -18.46
N LEU A 50 -13.12 -5.10 -19.40
CA LEU A 50 -12.75 -3.68 -19.32
C LEU A 50 -13.27 -2.96 -18.06
N PRO A 51 -14.54 -3.14 -17.63
CA PRO A 51 -15.03 -2.52 -16.39
C PRO A 51 -14.28 -3.03 -15.16
N VAL A 52 -13.99 -4.34 -15.11
CA VAL A 52 -13.27 -4.96 -13.99
C VAL A 52 -11.84 -4.41 -13.91
N LEU A 53 -11.12 -4.34 -15.03
CA LEU A 53 -9.77 -3.78 -15.09
C LEU A 53 -9.73 -2.31 -14.64
N LYS A 54 -10.75 -1.50 -14.98
CA LYS A 54 -10.87 -0.12 -14.50
C LYS A 54 -11.04 -0.04 -12.99
N THR A 55 -11.88 -0.89 -12.41
CA THR A 55 -12.06 -0.95 -10.95
C THR A 55 -10.77 -1.38 -10.25
N LEU A 56 -10.07 -2.37 -10.80
CA LEU A 56 -8.76 -2.81 -10.26
C LEU A 56 -7.70 -1.72 -10.32
N LEU A 57 -7.68 -0.93 -11.40
CA LEU A 57 -6.80 0.22 -11.53
C LEU A 57 -7.11 1.26 -10.44
N ALA A 58 -8.39 1.62 -10.27
CA ALA A 58 -8.80 2.59 -9.26
C ALA A 58 -8.40 2.16 -7.83
N HIS A 59 -8.63 0.89 -7.46
CA HIS A 59 -8.19 0.37 -6.16
C HIS A 59 -6.66 0.41 -6.00
N THR A 60 -5.92 0.14 -7.08
CA THR A 60 -4.45 0.19 -7.05
C THR A 60 -3.93 1.61 -6.88
N GLU A 61 -4.57 2.59 -7.51
CA GLU A 61 -4.23 4.00 -7.34
C GLU A 61 -4.52 4.49 -5.92
N GLU A 62 -5.65 4.08 -5.31
CA GLU A 62 -5.97 4.42 -3.93
C GLU A 62 -4.95 3.85 -2.94
N VAL A 63 -4.54 2.58 -3.11
CA VAL A 63 -3.50 1.96 -2.27
C VAL A 63 -2.15 2.67 -2.43
N ARG A 64 -1.79 3.10 -3.66
CA ARG A 64 -0.56 3.86 -3.89
C ARG A 64 -0.57 5.21 -3.19
N GLU A 65 -1.70 5.90 -3.20
CA GLU A 65 -1.83 7.19 -2.52
C GLU A 65 -1.74 7.02 -1.00
N LEU A 66 -2.38 5.99 -0.44
CA LEU A 66 -2.25 5.65 0.99
C LEU A 66 -0.80 5.31 1.38
N ALA A 67 -0.10 4.55 0.53
CA ALA A 67 1.30 4.21 0.75
C ALA A 67 2.21 5.46 0.71
N ARG A 68 1.93 6.39 -0.21
CA ARG A 68 2.63 7.68 -0.28
C ARG A 68 2.42 8.48 1.01
N GLN A 69 1.18 8.61 1.46
CA GLN A 69 0.85 9.33 2.69
C GLN A 69 1.51 8.70 3.93
N GLN A 70 1.58 7.36 4.03
CA GLN A 70 2.29 6.73 5.14
C GLN A 70 3.80 6.93 5.07
N ARG A 71 4.40 6.86 3.88
CA ARG A 71 5.83 7.15 3.72
C ARG A 71 6.15 8.58 4.16
N ASP A 72 5.36 9.55 3.71
CA ASP A 72 5.58 10.96 4.06
C ASP A 72 5.47 11.18 5.58
N ARG A 73 4.55 10.49 6.27
CA ARG A 73 4.46 10.49 7.74
C ARG A 73 5.67 9.86 8.42
N LEU A 74 6.16 8.73 7.92
CA LEU A 74 7.35 8.07 8.46
C LEU A 74 8.60 8.94 8.29
N ASP A 75 8.72 9.64 7.16
CA ASP A 75 9.81 10.58 6.91
C ASP A 75 9.78 11.76 7.89
N ASP A 76 8.59 12.31 8.17
CA ASP A 76 8.40 13.37 9.16
C ASP A 76 8.76 12.92 10.58
N ASP A 77 8.31 11.73 10.99
CA ASP A 77 8.62 11.16 12.31
C ASP A 77 10.12 10.87 12.48
N LEU A 78 10.76 10.34 11.43
CA LEU A 78 12.20 10.10 11.41
C LEU A 78 12.98 11.43 11.53
N GLY A 79 12.57 12.45 10.77
CA GLY A 79 13.14 13.79 10.83
C GLY A 79 13.04 14.39 12.23
N GLN A 80 11.87 14.30 12.86
CA GLN A 80 11.68 14.76 14.24
C GLN A 80 12.55 14.00 15.24
N HIS A 81 12.68 12.68 15.09
CA HIS A 81 13.54 11.86 15.96
C HIS A 81 15.02 12.26 15.84
N GLN A 82 15.51 12.47 14.62
CA GLN A 82 16.88 12.92 14.36
C GLN A 82 17.12 14.33 14.92
N HIS A 83 16.18 15.24 14.75
CA HIS A 83 16.27 16.60 15.31
C HIS A 83 16.29 16.58 16.84
N ARG A 84 15.42 15.80 17.50
CA ARG A 84 15.43 15.63 18.96
C ARG A 84 16.75 15.05 19.45
N HIS A 85 17.27 14.01 18.78
CA HIS A 85 18.54 13.40 19.14
C HIS A 85 19.72 14.39 18.99
N ARG A 86 19.73 15.18 17.90
CA ARG A 86 20.75 16.22 17.69
C ARG A 86 20.67 17.32 18.76
N ALA A 87 19.46 17.78 19.11
CA ALA A 87 19.26 18.79 20.14
C ALA A 87 19.71 18.30 21.53
N LEU A 88 19.34 17.07 21.90
CA LEU A 88 19.78 16.44 23.15
C LEU A 88 21.31 16.29 23.21
N SER A 89 21.92 15.84 22.11
CA SER A 89 23.39 15.69 22.01
C SER A 89 24.10 17.03 22.15
N ALA A 90 23.54 18.11 21.59
CA ALA A 90 24.09 19.44 21.71
C ALA A 90 24.01 19.99 23.15
N TYR A 91 22.87 19.78 23.84
CA TYR A 91 22.71 20.16 25.25
C TYR A 91 23.69 19.41 26.16
N LEU A 92 23.85 18.09 25.96
CA LEU A 92 24.81 17.29 26.72
C LEU A 92 26.26 17.75 26.49
N ARG A 93 26.61 18.16 25.27
CA ARG A 93 27.95 18.67 24.95
C ARG A 93 28.20 20.06 25.53
N ALA A 94 27.18 20.93 25.55
CA ALA A 94 27.27 22.28 26.10
C ALA A 94 27.26 22.31 27.64
N GLY A 95 26.80 21.26 28.32
CA GLY A 95 26.82 21.14 29.78
C GLY A 95 28.09 20.49 30.36
N VAL A 96 29.06 20.13 29.52
CA VAL A 96 30.34 19.50 29.90
C VAL A 96 31.53 20.48 29.72
N GLU A 97 31.27 21.70 29.23
CA GLU A 97 32.18 22.85 29.31
C GLU A 97 31.85 23.72 30.53
#